data_AF-A0AA85K8U8-F1
#
_entry.id   AF-A0AA85K8U8-F1
#
_cell.length_a   1.000
_cell.length_b   1.000
_cell.length_c   1.000
_cell.angle_alpha   90.00
_cell.angle_beta   90.00
_cell.angle_gamma   90.00
#
_symmetry.space_group_name_H-M   'P 1'
#
loop_
_entity.id
_entity.type
_entity.pdbx_description
1 polymer ?
#
loop_
_entity_poly.entity_id
_entity_poly.type
_entity_poly.pdbx_seq_one_letter_code
_entity_poly.pdbx_strand_id
1 'polypeptide(L)'
;MVYNDKNRPMLQIKSDCIFCSIASGKTDQPIRSETDNVAIFDDRSPKARYHFQCVPKTHIRDPKKLTHKDIPLVREMVNCGKQLVTNQLHLNPEDFLRM
;
A
#
# COMPACT_ATOMS: atom_id res chain seq x y z
N MET A 1 11.80 -28.64 -13.42
CA MET A 1 10.95 -28.16 -14.52
C MET A 1 10.76 -26.66 -14.34
N VAL A 2 11.49 -25.88 -15.13
CA VAL A 2 11.49 -24.41 -15.11
C VAL A 2 10.37 -23.93 -16.00
N TYR A 3 9.34 -23.32 -15.42
CA TYR A 3 8.26 -22.69 -16.19
C TYR A 3 8.65 -21.24 -16.53
N ASN A 4 8.61 -20.94 -17.82
CA ASN A 4 8.75 -19.59 -18.38
C ASN A 4 7.34 -19.08 -18.70
N ASP A 5 6.83 -18.09 -17.95
CA ASP A 5 5.60 -17.37 -18.30
C ASP A 5 5.66 -15.90 -17.89
N LYS A 6 5.27 -15.02 -18.82
CA LYS A 6 5.24 -13.55 -18.69
C LYS A 6 3.92 -13.07 -18.04
N ASN A 7 3.48 -13.66 -16.94
CA ASN A 7 2.29 -13.21 -16.22
C ASN A 7 2.50 -13.22 -14.69
N ARG A 8 2.88 -12.03 -14.19
CA ARG A 8 3.11 -11.54 -12.82
C ARG A 8 3.61 -12.59 -11.80
N PRO A 9 4.91 -12.58 -11.43
CA PRO A 9 5.43 -13.46 -10.39
C PRO A 9 5.03 -12.97 -8.99
N MET A 10 5.27 -13.87 -8.03
CA MET A 10 5.37 -13.63 -6.58
C MET A 10 5.77 -12.18 -6.23
N LEU A 11 5.19 -11.64 -5.14
CA LEU A 11 5.49 -10.34 -4.51
C LEU A 11 6.85 -9.78 -4.94
N GLN A 12 6.84 -8.82 -5.87
CA GLN A 12 8.08 -8.26 -6.40
C GLN A 12 8.67 -7.29 -5.38
N ILE A 13 9.58 -7.77 -4.52
CA ILE A 13 10.21 -6.96 -3.48
C ILE A 13 11.54 -6.39 -4.02
N LYS A 14 11.79 -5.11 -3.78
CA LYS A 14 13.08 -4.46 -4.09
C LYS A 14 13.85 -4.22 -2.78
N SER A 15 15.02 -4.84 -2.62
CA SER A 15 15.78 -4.89 -1.36
C SER A 15 16.26 -3.52 -0.86
N ASP A 16 16.59 -2.61 -1.76
CA ASP A 16 17.03 -1.23 -1.48
C ASP A 16 15.85 -0.23 -1.48
N CYS A 17 14.60 -0.72 -1.49
CA CYS A 17 13.41 0.13 -1.34
C CYS A 17 12.96 0.14 0.13
N ILE A 18 12.94 1.34 0.74
CA ILE A 18 12.49 1.51 2.13
C ILE A 18 11.03 1.08 2.31
N PHE A 19 10.14 1.38 1.36
CA PHE A 19 8.73 1.00 1.44
C PHE A 19 8.53 -0.52 1.38
N CYS A 20 9.34 -1.23 0.58
CA CYS A 20 9.33 -2.68 0.55
C CYS A 20 9.82 -3.28 1.88
N SER A 21 10.80 -2.65 2.51
CA SER A 21 11.32 -3.08 3.82
C SER A 21 10.26 -2.91 4.91
N ILE A 22 9.57 -1.77 4.94
CA ILE A 22 8.46 -1.52 5.86
C ILE A 22 7.32 -2.52 5.62
N ALA A 23 6.85 -2.62 4.38
CA ALA A 23 5.70 -3.48 4.01
C ALA A 23 5.98 -4.99 4.16
N SER A 24 7.25 -5.39 4.30
CA SER A 24 7.65 -6.78 4.60
C SER A 24 8.03 -7.02 6.07
N GLY A 25 7.80 -6.04 6.95
CA GLY A 25 8.08 -6.17 8.39
C GLY A 25 9.57 -6.20 8.74
N LYS A 26 10.45 -5.70 7.88
CA LYS A 26 11.92 -5.67 8.12
C LYS A 26 12.39 -4.43 8.87
N THR A 27 11.47 -3.62 9.38
CA THR A 27 11.73 -2.37 10.09
C THR A 27 10.84 -2.30 11.32
N ASP A 28 11.20 -1.46 12.29
CA ASP A 28 10.38 -1.23 13.49
C ASP A 28 9.16 -0.31 13.24
N GLN A 29 8.95 0.16 12.01
CA GLN A 29 7.80 0.98 11.64
C GLN A 29 6.50 0.16 11.81
N PRO A 30 5.57 0.59 12.68
CA PRO A 30 4.33 -0.14 12.88
C PRO A 30 3.44 -0.09 11.64
N ILE A 31 2.87 -1.23 11.29
CA ILE A 31 1.81 -1.34 10.29
C ILE A 31 0.47 -1.08 10.99
N ARG A 32 -0.28 -0.09 10.51
CA ARG A 32 -1.61 0.28 11.02
C ARG A 32 -2.69 -0.66 10.49
N SER A 33 -2.58 -1.03 9.22
CA SER A 33 -3.49 -1.95 8.53
C SER A 33 -2.76 -2.62 7.38
N GLU A 34 -3.07 -3.87 7.11
CA GLU A 34 -2.54 -4.58 5.96
C GLU A 34 -3.52 -5.62 5.41
N THR A 35 -3.30 -5.95 4.15
CA THR A 35 -3.88 -7.11 3.46
C THR A 35 -2.75 -7.94 2.86
N ASP A 36 -3.07 -8.95 2.05
CA ASP A 36 -2.06 -9.70 1.31
C ASP A 36 -1.27 -8.83 0.31
N ASN A 37 -1.87 -7.73 -0.18
CA ASN A 37 -1.29 -6.90 -1.24
C ASN A 37 -0.94 -5.47 -0.82
N VAL A 38 -1.47 -4.97 0.30
CA VAL A 38 -1.36 -3.56 0.70
C VAL A 38 -0.91 -3.44 2.15
N ALA A 39 -0.12 -2.41 2.46
CA ALA A 39 0.23 -2.03 3.82
C ALA A 39 0.00 -0.53 4.01
N ILE A 40 -0.53 -0.15 5.17
CA ILE A 40 -0.70 1.24 5.59
C ILE A 40 0.08 1.49 6.86
N PHE A 41 0.88 2.55 6.89
CA PHE A 41 1.66 2.98 8.05
C PHE A 41 1.76 4.51 8.10
N ASP A 42 2.23 5.03 9.24
CA ASP A 42 2.38 6.47 9.44
C ASP A 42 3.46 7.05 8.52
N ASP A 43 3.22 8.23 7.95
CA ASP A 43 4.26 8.93 7.21
C ASP A 43 5.33 9.46 8.16
N ARG A 44 6.60 9.45 7.73
CA ARG A 44 7.73 9.93 8.54
C ARG A 44 7.71 11.45 8.76
N SER A 45 7.10 12.21 7.84
CA SER A 45 7.00 13.67 7.87
C SER A 45 5.53 14.09 7.62
N PRO A 46 4.61 13.78 8.55
CA PRO A 46 3.19 14.03 8.38
C PRO A 46 2.90 15.54 8.21
N LYS A 47 1.99 15.88 7.29
CA LYS A 47 1.57 17.27 6.99
C LYS A 47 0.11 17.56 7.33
N ALA A 48 -0.56 16.62 7.99
CA ALA A 48 -1.94 16.73 8.46
C ALA A 48 -2.11 15.92 9.75
N ARG A 49 -3.20 16.16 10.49
CA ARG A 49 -3.54 15.41 11.72
C ARG A 49 -3.61 13.90 11.47
N TYR A 50 -4.19 13.51 10.34
CA TYR A 50 -4.26 12.13 9.88
C TYR A 50 -3.53 12.07 8.54
N HIS A 51 -2.35 11.45 8.51
CA HIS A 51 -1.50 11.38 7.33
C HIS A 51 -0.76 10.04 7.33
N PHE A 52 -1.13 9.18 6.37
CA PHE A 52 -0.64 7.81 6.29
C PHE A 52 -0.13 7.54 4.88
N GLN A 53 0.82 6.62 4.77
CA GLN A 53 1.24 6.07 3.49
C GLN A 53 0.55 4.73 3.28
N CYS A 54 -0.18 4.63 2.16
CA CYS A 54 -0.76 3.37 1.68
C CYS A 54 0.08 2.88 0.50
N VAL A 55 0.77 1.75 0.68
CA VAL A 55 1.71 1.22 -0.31
C VAL A 55 1.35 -0.20 -0.72
N PRO A 56 1.54 -0.57 -2.00
CA PRO A 56 1.48 -1.96 -2.41
C PRO A 56 2.68 -2.73 -1.85
N LYS A 57 2.45 -3.96 -1.40
CA LYS A 57 3.52 -4.89 -0.99
C LYS A 57 4.38 -5.33 -2.18
N THR A 58 3.82 -5.30 -3.40
CA THR A 58 4.57 -5.44 -4.66
C THR A 58 5.19 -4.10 -5.05
N HIS A 59 6.50 -4.10 -5.35
CA HIS A 59 7.22 -2.91 -5.78
C HIS A 59 6.77 -2.46 -7.18
N ILE A 60 6.18 -1.27 -7.23
CA ILE A 60 5.89 -0.55 -8.45
C ILE A 60 6.67 0.77 -8.37
N ARG A 61 7.62 0.96 -9.30
CA ARG A 61 8.58 2.08 -9.23
C ARG A 61 7.90 3.43 -9.10
N ASP A 62 6.87 3.65 -9.90
CA ASP A 62 6.13 4.90 -9.99
C ASP A 62 4.78 4.67 -10.70
N PRO A 63 3.83 5.62 -10.62
CA PRO A 63 2.51 5.47 -11.23
C PRO A 63 2.52 5.25 -12.75
N LYS A 64 3.59 5.62 -13.47
CA LYS A 64 3.68 5.41 -14.94
C LYS A 64 3.89 3.94 -15.30
N LYS A 65 4.17 3.07 -14.31
CA LYS A 65 4.27 1.61 -14.48
C LYS A 65 2.96 0.88 -14.19
N LEU A 66 1.93 1.57 -13.73
CA LEU A 66 0.61 0.98 -13.57
C LEU A 66 0.00 0.65 -14.93
N THR A 67 -0.69 -0.49 -14.99
CA THR A 67 -1.42 -0.95 -16.17
C THR A 67 -2.87 -1.25 -15.79
N HIS A 68 -3.71 -1.57 -16.78
CA HIS A 68 -5.09 -2.03 -16.50
C HIS A 68 -5.14 -3.28 -15.61
N LYS A 69 -4.07 -4.09 -15.56
CA LYS A 69 -3.98 -5.25 -14.65
C LYS A 69 -3.87 -4.85 -13.17
N ASP A 70 -3.51 -3.61 -12.88
CA ASP A 70 -3.33 -3.10 -11.51
C ASP A 70 -4.58 -2.40 -10.97
N ILE A 71 -5.66 -2.28 -11.77
CA ILE A 71 -6.94 -1.72 -11.30
C ILE A 71 -7.46 -2.40 -10.02
N PRO A 72 -7.42 -3.74 -9.87
CA PRO A 72 -7.84 -4.39 -8.62
C PRO A 72 -7.01 -3.95 -7.41
N LEU A 73 -5.68 -3.83 -7.58
CA LEU A 73 -4.76 -3.39 -6.52
C LEU A 73 -5.07 -1.96 -6.07
N VAL A 74 -5.26 -1.03 -7.00
CA VAL A 74 -5.58 0.37 -6.66
C VAL A 74 -6.94 0.47 -5.96
N ARG A 75 -7.94 -0.32 -6.39
CA ARG A 75 -9.23 -0.40 -5.70
C ARG A 75 -9.10 -0.93 -4.27
N GLU A 76 -8.29 -1.97 -4.09
CA GLU A 76 -7.98 -2.53 -2.76
C GLU A 76 -7.30 -1.47 -1.87
N MET A 77 -6.34 -0.71 -2.38
CA MET A 77 -5.69 0.37 -1.65
C MET A 77 -6.67 1.44 -1.17
N VAL A 78 -7.62 1.86 -2.01
CA VAL A 78 -8.68 2.81 -1.63
C VAL A 78 -9.56 2.21 -0.53
N ASN A 79 -9.99 0.96 -0.68
CA ASN A 79 -10.82 0.29 0.31
C ASN A 79 -10.12 0.13 1.66
N CYS A 80 -8.83 -0.23 1.67
CA CYS A 80 -8.03 -0.31 2.89
C CYS A 80 -7.95 1.04 3.60
N GLY A 81 -7.72 2.13 2.85
CA GLY A 81 -7.73 3.48 3.40
C GLY A 81 -9.08 3.83 4.03
N LYS A 82 -10.18 3.58 3.32
CA LYS A 82 -11.53 3.80 3.86
C LYS A 82 -11.79 3.00 5.14
N GLN A 83 -11.41 1.72 5.15
CA GLN A 83 -11.59 0.84 6.32
C GLN A 83 -10.75 1.30 7.51
N LEU A 84 -9.51 1.76 7.31
CA LEU A 84 -8.70 2.30 8.40
C LEU A 84 -9.36 3.54 9.01
N VAL A 85 -9.86 4.45 8.17
CA VAL A 85 -10.53 5.67 8.61
C VAL A 85 -11.82 5.35 9.37
N THR A 86 -12.64 4.43 8.85
CA THR A 86 -13.92 4.06 9.50
C THR A 86 -13.69 3.24 10.77
N ASN A 87 -12.89 2.17 10.71
CA ASN A 87 -12.87 1.15 11.75
C ASN A 87 -11.88 1.46 12.88
N GLN A 88 -10.79 2.17 12.58
CA GLN A 88 -9.79 2.51 13.60
C GLN A 88 -9.95 3.95 14.09
N LEU A 89 -10.18 4.90 13.17
CA LEU A 89 -10.32 6.31 13.54
C LEU A 89 -11.75 6.73 13.85
N HIS A 90 -12.76 5.92 13.49
CA HIS A 90 -14.17 6.24 13.68
C HIS A 90 -14.57 7.56 13.00
N LEU A 91 -13.99 7.82 11.83
CA LEU A 91 -14.22 9.02 11.03
C LEU A 91 -14.96 8.66 9.72
N ASN A 92 -15.50 9.67 9.05
CA ASN A 92 -16.10 9.49 7.73
C ASN A 92 -15.01 9.53 6.64
N PRO A 93 -14.84 8.46 5.83
CA PRO A 93 -13.85 8.45 4.76
C PRO A 93 -14.09 9.49 3.67
N GLU A 94 -15.32 9.98 3.50
CA GLU A 94 -15.62 11.01 2.50
C GLU A 94 -15.02 12.38 2.88
N ASP A 95 -14.70 12.61 4.15
CA ASP A 95 -13.99 13.82 4.59
C ASP A 95 -12.54 13.85 4.07
N PHE A 96 -11.97 12.68 3.74
CA PHE A 96 -10.62 12.54 3.19
C PHE A 96 -10.57 12.64 1.66
N LEU A 97 -11.71 12.46 0.98
CA LEU A 97 -11.81 12.48 -0.49
C LEU A 97 -12.20 13.84 -1.06
N ARG A 98 -12.52 14.82 -0.20
CA ARG A 98 -12.98 16.17 -0.57
C ARG A 98 -11.86 17.22 -0.63
N MET A 99 -10.60 16.78 -0.70
CA MET A 99 -9.43 17.69 -0.78
C MET A 99 -9.36 18.43 -2.12
#